data_AF-A0A9E5EM00-F1
#
_entry.id   AF-A0A9E5EM00-F1
#
_cell.length_a   1.000
_cell.length_b   1.000
_cell.length_c   1.000
_cell.angle_alpha   90.00
_cell.angle_beta   90.00
_cell.angle_gamma   90.00
#
_symmetry.space_group_name_H-M   'P 1'
#
loop_
_entity.id
_entity.type
_entity.pdbx_description
1 polymer ?
#
loop_
_entity_poly.entity_id
_entity_poly.type
_entity_poly.pdbx_seq_one_letter_code
_entity_poly.pdbx_strand_id
1 'polypeptide(L)'
;MSAFKLLLLPGDGIGPEISAEAEKVLAFLQTVGIAKFEIERGLVGGAAYDVHGVAISEGDMKLAQASDAVLLAAVGGPKWDGVPYDVRPEAGLLRLRKDLGLFANLRPAICYPALAEASSLKRELVDNLDIMIVRELTGGVYFGEPKEIIDLGNGQKRGVDTQVYETYEIERIGRVAFELARKRNNKVTSSEKANVMKSGLLWREVITALHKREYADVQLEHMLADALGMQLVRWPKQFDVIVTDNLFGDMLSDVASMLTGSLGMLPSASLGAADSNGQRKAMYEPVHGSAPDIAGKGVANPIAMIGSLGMAMRYSFNLPKAADAIEAAISAVLAQGMRTADIKGEAAQSVSTSEMGNAIVTQLKKLLA
;
A
#
# COMPACT_ATOMS: atom_id res chain seq x y z
N MET A 1 22.25 20.66 -1.50
CA MET A 1 21.01 19.86 -1.35
C MET A 1 20.70 19.75 0.13
N SER A 2 19.55 20.25 0.55
CA SER A 2 18.92 19.85 1.82
C SER A 2 18.65 18.35 1.78
N ALA A 3 18.78 17.68 2.93
CA ALA A 3 18.48 16.26 3.02
C ALA A 3 16.98 16.05 3.27
N PHE A 4 16.42 15.00 2.67
CA PHE A 4 15.08 14.53 2.97
C PHE A 4 15.09 13.68 4.25
N LYS A 5 14.14 13.89 5.15
CA LYS A 5 14.00 13.10 6.38
C LYS A 5 13.10 11.89 6.14
N LEU A 6 13.65 10.70 6.36
CA LEU A 6 12.94 9.44 6.18
C LEU A 6 12.96 8.67 7.51
N LEU A 7 11.78 8.38 8.05
CA LEU A 7 11.66 7.43 9.15
C LEU A 7 11.48 6.02 8.58
N LEU A 8 12.40 5.12 8.92
CA LEU A 8 12.31 3.69 8.63
C LEU A 8 11.73 2.96 9.83
N LEU A 9 10.63 2.23 9.61
CA LEU A 9 9.96 1.38 10.58
C LEU A 9 9.98 -0.08 10.08
N PRO A 10 11.03 -0.87 10.42
CA PRO A 10 11.15 -2.23 9.93
C PRO A 10 10.06 -3.16 10.49
N GLY A 11 9.58 -2.91 11.71
CA GLY A 11 8.54 -3.71 12.35
C GLY A 11 8.93 -5.19 12.53
N ASP A 12 8.03 -6.10 12.16
CA ASP A 12 8.05 -7.51 12.56
C ASP A 12 8.36 -8.49 11.41
N GLY A 13 8.75 -9.71 11.77
CA GLY A 13 8.91 -10.83 10.82
C GLY A 13 9.98 -10.58 9.76
N ILE A 14 9.61 -10.61 8.47
CA ILE A 14 10.50 -10.31 7.34
C ILE A 14 10.82 -8.81 7.20
N GLY A 15 10.15 -7.95 7.94
CA GLY A 15 10.27 -6.51 7.83
C GLY A 15 11.72 -5.99 7.90
N PRO A 16 12.54 -6.43 8.87
CA PRO A 16 13.97 -6.09 8.91
C PRO A 16 14.78 -6.50 7.68
N GLU A 17 14.56 -7.69 7.10
CA GLU A 17 15.37 -8.16 5.96
C GLU A 17 15.02 -7.43 4.66
N ILE A 18 13.73 -7.16 4.39
CA ILE A 18 13.34 -6.40 3.20
C ILE A 18 13.66 -4.90 3.33
N SER A 19 13.62 -4.36 4.55
CA SER A 19 14.04 -2.98 4.83
C SER A 19 15.50 -2.76 4.49
N ALA A 20 16.37 -3.71 4.85
CA ALA A 20 17.80 -3.64 4.53
C ALA A 20 18.05 -3.52 3.02
N GLU A 21 17.23 -4.17 2.18
CA GLU A 21 17.35 -4.07 0.72
C GLU A 21 16.89 -2.69 0.18
N ALA A 22 15.87 -2.08 0.77
CA ALA A 22 15.50 -0.70 0.44
C ALA A 22 16.59 0.31 0.85
N GLU A 23 17.28 0.07 1.97
CA GLU A 23 18.42 0.90 2.38
C GLU A 23 19.59 0.82 1.42
N LYS A 24 19.84 -0.33 0.78
CA LYS A 24 20.86 -0.43 -0.28
C LYS A 24 20.53 0.47 -1.48
N VAL A 25 19.25 0.56 -1.84
CA VAL A 25 18.77 1.45 -2.91
C VAL A 25 18.95 2.92 -2.51
N LEU A 26 18.55 3.30 -1.30
CA LEU A 26 18.79 4.65 -0.75
C LEU A 26 20.29 5.01 -0.76
N ALA A 27 21.13 4.14 -0.23
CA ALA A 27 22.58 4.35 -0.18
C ALA A 27 23.17 4.54 -1.59
N PHE A 28 22.69 3.78 -2.57
CA PHE A 28 23.08 3.95 -3.96
C PHE A 28 22.68 5.33 -4.51
N LEU A 29 21.42 5.73 -4.37
CA LEU A 29 20.92 7.04 -4.83
C LEU A 29 21.69 8.21 -4.21
N GLN A 30 22.13 8.08 -2.95
CA GLN A 30 23.01 9.08 -2.32
C GLN A 30 24.41 9.09 -2.95
N THR A 31 24.98 7.92 -3.21
CA THR A 31 26.34 7.76 -3.76
C THR A 31 26.45 8.39 -5.15
N VAL A 32 25.41 8.26 -5.98
CA VAL A 32 25.36 8.89 -7.32
C VAL A 32 24.85 10.34 -7.30
N GLY A 33 24.58 10.91 -6.12
CA GLY A 33 24.23 12.31 -5.97
C GLY A 33 22.82 12.70 -6.40
N ILE A 34 21.88 11.73 -6.47
CA ILE A 34 20.48 12.01 -6.82
C ILE A 34 19.78 12.82 -5.71
N ALA A 35 19.98 12.42 -4.45
CA ALA A 35 19.44 13.10 -3.28
C ALA A 35 20.24 12.74 -2.02
N LYS A 36 20.04 13.48 -0.93
CA LYS A 36 20.53 13.14 0.40
C LYS A 36 19.35 12.74 1.28
N PHE A 37 19.50 11.69 2.08
CA PHE A 37 18.49 11.22 3.02
C PHE A 37 19.06 11.19 4.44
N GLU A 38 18.34 11.79 5.38
CA GLU A 38 18.53 11.61 6.82
C GLU A 38 17.59 10.48 7.26
N ILE A 39 18.16 9.29 7.50
CA ILE A 39 17.38 8.10 7.84
C ILE A 39 17.38 7.92 9.36
N GLU A 40 16.21 8.07 9.97
CA GLU A 40 15.97 7.70 11.35
C GLU A 40 15.28 6.34 11.42
N ARG A 41 15.51 5.59 12.50
CA ARG A 41 14.86 4.29 12.73
C ARG A 41 14.02 4.36 13.99
N GLY A 42 12.80 3.82 13.89
CA GLY A 42 11.89 3.68 15.01
C GLY A 42 11.36 2.26 15.16
N LEU A 43 10.56 2.04 16.19
CA LEU A 43 9.88 0.77 16.44
C LEU A 43 8.39 0.89 16.16
N VAL A 44 7.81 -0.17 15.60
CA VAL A 44 6.37 -0.32 15.39
C VAL A 44 6.01 -1.80 15.52
N GLY A 45 4.75 -2.09 15.82
CA GLY A 45 4.23 -3.45 15.87
C GLY A 45 4.65 -4.20 17.13
N GLY A 46 4.88 -5.50 16.97
CA GLY A 46 5.33 -6.39 18.03
C GLY A 46 6.71 -6.02 18.58
N ALA A 47 7.61 -5.56 17.72
CA ALA A 47 8.92 -5.04 18.10
C ALA A 47 8.83 -3.84 19.04
N ALA A 48 7.87 -2.93 18.83
CA ALA A 48 7.59 -1.84 19.77
C ALA A 48 6.96 -2.36 21.05
N TYR A 49 6.02 -3.30 20.96
CA TYR A 49 5.35 -3.87 22.12
C TYR A 49 6.35 -4.56 23.06
N ASP A 50 7.30 -5.33 22.53
CA ASP A 50 8.32 -6.02 23.31
C ASP A 50 9.21 -5.07 24.12
N VAL A 51 9.40 -3.83 23.66
CA VAL A 51 10.27 -2.83 24.30
C VAL A 51 9.49 -1.85 25.17
N HIS A 52 8.31 -1.42 24.72
CA HIS A 52 7.56 -0.30 25.29
C HIS A 52 6.19 -0.69 25.88
N GLY A 53 5.72 -1.91 25.65
CA GLY A 53 4.37 -2.36 26.03
C GLY A 53 3.25 -1.73 25.19
N VAL A 54 3.59 -1.03 24.10
CA VAL A 54 2.66 -0.40 23.17
C VAL A 54 3.12 -0.64 21.72
N ALA A 55 2.18 -0.68 20.77
CA ALA A 55 2.48 -1.00 19.37
C ALA A 55 3.21 0.11 18.60
N ILE A 56 3.27 1.34 19.13
CA ILE A 56 4.17 2.41 18.70
C ILE A 56 4.29 3.45 19.82
N SER A 57 5.50 3.93 20.08
CA SER A 57 5.75 4.89 21.16
C SER A 57 5.38 6.33 20.75
N GLU A 58 5.16 7.21 21.74
CA GLU A 58 5.05 8.66 21.49
C GLU A 58 6.32 9.25 20.85
N GLY A 59 7.49 8.66 21.15
CA GLY A 59 8.75 9.07 20.54
C GLY A 59 8.76 8.81 19.04
N ASP A 60 8.44 7.58 18.64
CA ASP A 60 8.40 7.19 17.22
C ASP A 60 7.29 7.92 16.44
N MET A 61 6.15 8.20 17.08
CA MET A 61 5.10 9.04 16.47
C MET A 61 5.58 10.47 16.21
N LYS A 62 6.38 11.06 17.11
CA LYS A 62 6.98 12.39 16.88
C LYS A 62 7.98 12.35 15.73
N LEU A 63 8.77 11.28 15.60
CA LEU A 63 9.65 11.09 14.45
C LEU A 63 8.86 10.99 13.14
N ALA A 64 7.74 10.27 13.15
CA ALA A 64 6.87 10.13 11.99
C ALA A 64 6.27 11.48 11.58
N GLN A 65 5.85 12.29 12.56
CA GLN A 65 5.37 13.65 12.33
C GLN A 65 6.47 14.62 11.85
N ALA A 66 7.73 14.40 12.22
CA ALA A 66 8.86 15.26 11.84
C ALA A 66 9.48 14.89 10.48
N SER A 67 9.15 13.71 9.95
CA SER A 67 9.70 13.18 8.70
C SER A 67 8.94 13.66 7.46
N ASP A 68 9.63 13.71 6.33
CA ASP A 68 9.07 13.99 4.99
C ASP A 68 8.33 12.76 4.43
N ALA A 69 8.77 11.56 4.83
CA ALA A 69 8.12 10.30 4.54
C ALA A 69 8.39 9.27 5.65
N VAL A 70 7.46 8.33 5.81
CA VAL A 70 7.64 7.11 6.61
C VAL A 70 7.73 5.92 5.66
N LEU A 71 8.70 5.04 5.85
CA LEU A 71 8.81 3.76 5.15
C LEU A 71 8.62 2.64 6.18
N LEU A 72 7.50 1.95 6.10
CA LEU A 72 7.13 0.86 7.00
C LEU A 72 7.20 -0.46 6.24
N ALA A 73 7.75 -1.52 6.86
CA ALA A 73 7.85 -2.82 6.20
C ALA A 73 6.68 -3.74 6.54
N ALA A 74 6.56 -4.24 7.77
CA ALA A 74 5.44 -5.09 8.16
C ALA A 74 5.21 -5.07 9.67
N VAL A 75 3.99 -5.38 10.12
CA VAL A 75 3.65 -5.59 11.54
C VAL A 75 2.88 -6.90 11.72
N GLY A 76 2.96 -7.48 12.91
CA GLY A 76 2.16 -8.64 13.30
C GLY A 76 2.96 -9.94 13.43
N GLY A 77 2.37 -10.90 14.13
CA GLY A 77 2.91 -12.25 14.27
C GLY A 77 2.24 -13.04 15.42
N PRO A 78 2.23 -14.38 15.36
CA PRO A 78 1.52 -15.23 16.33
C PRO A 78 1.93 -15.02 17.79
N LYS A 79 3.14 -14.50 18.03
CA LYS A 79 3.65 -14.16 19.36
C LYS A 79 2.72 -13.20 20.12
N TRP A 80 2.02 -12.32 19.41
CA TRP A 80 1.21 -11.26 20.01
C TRP A 80 -0.31 -11.47 19.89
N ASP A 81 -0.79 -12.64 19.43
CA ASP A 81 -2.23 -12.91 19.29
C ASP A 81 -2.99 -12.80 20.63
N GLY A 82 -2.29 -13.08 21.74
CA GLY A 82 -2.83 -13.03 23.09
C GLY A 82 -2.77 -11.66 23.79
N VAL A 83 -2.17 -10.62 23.19
CA VAL A 83 -2.11 -9.29 23.81
C VAL A 83 -3.46 -8.56 23.66
N PRO A 84 -3.78 -7.60 24.55
CA PRO A 84 -5.01 -6.81 24.45
C PRO A 84 -5.17 -6.13 23.09
N TYR A 85 -6.40 -6.03 22.59
CA TYR A 85 -6.70 -5.63 21.21
C TYR A 85 -6.13 -4.25 20.84
N ASP A 86 -6.13 -3.32 21.78
CA ASP A 86 -5.66 -1.93 21.66
C ASP A 86 -4.13 -1.80 21.59
N VAL A 87 -3.38 -2.83 21.97
CA VAL A 87 -1.91 -2.84 21.95
C VAL A 87 -1.33 -3.94 21.04
N ARG A 88 -2.18 -4.58 20.23
CA ARG A 88 -1.73 -5.52 19.19
C ARG A 88 -0.87 -4.80 18.14
N PRO A 89 0.04 -5.51 17.45
CA PRO A 89 0.92 -4.91 16.46
C PRO A 89 0.21 -4.02 15.43
N GLU A 90 -0.97 -4.43 14.96
CA GLU A 90 -1.77 -3.71 13.96
C GLU A 90 -2.29 -2.37 14.49
N ALA A 91 -2.44 -2.21 15.82
CA ALA A 91 -2.87 -0.94 16.42
C ALA A 91 -1.85 0.18 16.16
N GLY A 92 -0.55 -0.14 16.09
CA GLY A 92 0.50 0.82 15.73
C GLY A 92 0.36 1.33 14.30
N LEU A 93 0.06 0.44 13.35
CA LEU A 93 -0.18 0.78 11.95
C LEU A 93 -1.44 1.65 11.80
N LEU A 94 -2.54 1.29 12.47
CA LEU A 94 -3.78 2.07 12.44
C LEU A 94 -3.59 3.46 13.05
N ARG A 95 -2.83 3.54 14.15
CA ARG A 95 -2.47 4.82 14.78
C ARG A 95 -1.64 5.70 13.85
N LEU A 96 -0.60 5.17 13.21
CA LEU A 96 0.20 5.92 12.21
C LEU A 96 -0.69 6.52 11.12
N ARG A 97 -1.58 5.71 10.54
CA ARG A 97 -2.50 6.14 9.47
C ARG A 97 -3.43 7.26 9.96
N LYS A 98 -4.01 7.11 11.15
CA LYS A 98 -4.95 8.07 11.72
C LYS A 98 -4.28 9.38 12.14
N ASP A 99 -3.22 9.30 12.95
CA ASP A 99 -2.57 10.47 13.55
C ASP A 99 -1.80 11.31 12.51
N LEU A 100 -1.35 10.70 11.41
CA LEU A 100 -0.77 11.41 10.26
C LEU A 100 -1.83 11.86 9.23
N GLY A 101 -3.10 11.48 9.40
CA GLY A 101 -4.20 11.84 8.51
C GLY A 101 -4.08 11.25 7.09
N LEU A 102 -3.55 10.03 6.97
CA LEU A 102 -3.24 9.37 5.69
C LEU A 102 -4.48 8.74 5.04
N PHE A 103 -5.41 9.56 4.58
CA PHE A 103 -6.72 9.09 4.11
C PHE A 103 -6.70 8.38 2.75
N ALA A 104 -5.70 8.61 1.88
CA ALA A 104 -5.66 8.06 0.54
C ALA A 104 -4.63 6.96 0.39
N ASN A 105 -5.07 5.70 0.36
CA ASN A 105 -4.21 4.56 0.08
C ASN A 105 -4.21 4.24 -1.41
N LEU A 106 -3.02 4.22 -2.01
CA LEU A 106 -2.75 3.91 -3.41
C LEU A 106 -2.11 2.53 -3.48
N ARG A 107 -2.77 1.59 -4.16
CA ARG A 107 -2.30 0.23 -4.41
C ARG A 107 -2.29 -0.06 -5.91
N PRO A 108 -1.15 0.11 -6.59
CA PRO A 108 -1.00 -0.28 -7.98
C PRO A 108 -0.96 -1.82 -8.09
N ALA A 109 -1.88 -2.41 -8.85
CA ALA A 109 -1.86 -3.80 -9.26
C ALA A 109 -1.31 -3.89 -10.69
N ILE A 110 0.01 -4.07 -10.79
CA ILE A 110 0.75 -4.15 -12.05
C ILE A 110 1.20 -5.58 -12.29
N CYS A 111 0.89 -6.14 -13.45
CA CYS A 111 1.43 -7.43 -13.87
C CYS A 111 2.62 -7.21 -14.82
N TYR A 112 3.83 -7.46 -14.31
CA TYR A 112 5.03 -7.48 -15.14
C TYR A 112 4.93 -8.61 -16.18
N PRO A 113 5.22 -8.38 -17.46
CA PRO A 113 5.11 -9.43 -18.49
C PRO A 113 5.91 -10.71 -18.18
N ALA A 114 7.03 -10.56 -17.45
CA ALA A 114 7.88 -11.65 -16.99
C ALA A 114 7.24 -12.51 -15.89
N LEU A 115 6.17 -12.03 -15.25
CA LEU A 115 5.42 -12.69 -14.17
C LEU A 115 3.99 -13.07 -14.57
N ALA A 116 3.59 -12.87 -15.83
CA ALA A 116 2.22 -13.20 -16.25
C ALA A 116 1.88 -14.70 -16.04
N GLU A 117 2.86 -15.60 -16.12
CA GLU A 117 2.71 -17.03 -15.83
C GLU A 117 2.64 -17.36 -14.33
N ALA A 118 3.01 -16.42 -13.45
CA ALA A 118 2.85 -16.59 -12.00
C ALA A 118 1.40 -16.35 -11.54
N SER A 119 0.57 -15.72 -12.39
CA SER A 119 -0.85 -15.55 -12.12
C SER A 119 -1.59 -16.88 -12.21
N SER A 120 -2.63 -17.03 -11.38
CA SER A 120 -3.60 -18.14 -11.51
C SER A 120 -4.60 -17.92 -12.65
N LEU A 121 -4.64 -16.73 -13.24
CA LEU A 121 -5.46 -16.41 -14.40
C LEU A 121 -4.71 -16.66 -15.71
N LYS A 122 -5.48 -16.85 -16.79
CA LYS A 122 -4.89 -16.99 -18.13
C LYS A 122 -4.10 -15.73 -18.49
N ARG A 123 -2.92 -15.93 -19.11
CA ARG A 123 -1.98 -14.86 -19.49
C ARG A 123 -2.68 -13.69 -20.17
N GLU A 124 -3.57 -13.94 -21.14
CA GLU A 124 -4.25 -12.90 -21.90
C GLU A 124 -5.12 -11.96 -21.06
N LEU A 125 -5.55 -12.39 -19.87
CA LEU A 125 -6.35 -11.58 -18.94
C LEU A 125 -5.50 -10.62 -18.11
N VAL A 126 -4.24 -10.96 -17.84
CA VAL A 126 -3.38 -10.25 -16.88
C VAL A 126 -2.14 -9.61 -17.49
N ASP A 127 -1.71 -10.02 -18.68
CA ASP A 127 -0.52 -9.47 -19.33
C ASP A 127 -0.63 -7.95 -19.57
N ASN A 128 0.31 -7.14 -19.07
CA ASN A 128 0.23 -5.67 -19.06
C ASN A 128 -0.98 -5.10 -18.28
N LEU A 129 -1.44 -5.81 -17.24
CA LEU A 129 -2.40 -5.24 -16.30
C LEU A 129 -1.77 -4.07 -15.55
N ASP A 130 -2.48 -2.94 -15.48
CA ASP A 130 -2.09 -1.75 -14.72
C ASP A 130 -3.36 -1.09 -14.15
N ILE A 131 -3.73 -1.48 -12.93
CA ILE A 131 -4.86 -0.91 -12.19
C ILE A 131 -4.33 -0.11 -11.00
N MET A 132 -4.88 1.07 -10.76
CA MET A 132 -4.67 1.81 -9.51
C MET A 132 -5.90 1.72 -8.63
N ILE A 133 -5.77 1.15 -7.43
CA ILE A 133 -6.83 1.19 -6.42
C ILE A 133 -6.56 2.32 -5.44
N VAL A 134 -7.55 3.19 -5.28
CA VAL A 134 -7.58 4.34 -4.38
C VAL A 134 -8.60 4.04 -3.28
N ARG A 135 -8.08 3.58 -2.14
CA ARG A 135 -8.86 3.19 -0.96
C ARG A 135 -8.89 4.34 0.05
N GLU A 136 -10.08 4.68 0.54
CA GLU A 136 -10.18 5.52 1.74
C GLU A 136 -9.66 4.75 2.96
N LEU A 137 -8.74 5.32 3.72
CA LEU A 137 -7.95 4.57 4.71
C LEU A 137 -8.20 4.96 6.17
N THR A 138 -8.92 6.06 6.43
CA THR A 138 -9.03 6.66 7.78
C THR A 138 -10.45 6.75 8.33
N GLY A 139 -11.46 6.34 7.55
CA GLY A 139 -12.86 6.31 7.94
C GLY A 139 -13.50 4.94 7.73
N GLY A 140 -14.84 4.92 7.63
CA GLY A 140 -15.62 3.70 7.46
C GLY A 140 -15.63 2.79 8.70
N VAL A 141 -16.02 1.53 8.52
CA VAL A 141 -16.20 0.54 9.59
C VAL A 141 -14.94 0.24 10.42
N TYR A 142 -13.77 0.61 9.93
CA TYR A 142 -12.50 0.42 10.63
C TYR A 142 -12.38 1.39 11.82
N PHE A 143 -12.96 2.58 11.70
CA PHE A 143 -12.82 3.67 12.69
C PHE A 143 -14.17 4.18 13.22
N GLY A 144 -15.29 3.72 12.65
CA GLY A 144 -16.62 4.15 13.04
C GLY A 144 -17.07 3.56 14.37
N GLU A 145 -17.66 4.43 15.19
CA GLU A 145 -18.20 4.09 16.50
C GLU A 145 -19.75 4.13 16.50
N PRO A 146 -20.43 3.30 17.31
CA PRO A 146 -19.86 2.36 18.28
C PRO A 146 -19.23 1.10 17.66
N LYS A 147 -18.22 0.56 18.34
CA LYS A 147 -17.56 -0.73 18.07
C LYS A 147 -17.48 -1.59 19.34
N GLU A 148 -18.38 -2.56 19.49
CA GLU A 148 -18.50 -3.31 20.75
C GLU A 148 -19.07 -4.73 20.61
N ILE A 149 -18.79 -5.56 21.62
CA ILE A 149 -19.46 -6.85 21.83
C ILE A 149 -20.26 -6.76 23.13
N ILE A 150 -21.57 -6.82 23.02
CA ILE A 150 -22.52 -6.70 24.12
C ILE A 150 -22.99 -8.10 24.54
N ASP A 151 -22.88 -8.42 25.83
CA ASP A 151 -23.53 -9.61 26.41
C ASP A 151 -25.03 -9.33 26.57
N LEU A 152 -25.86 -10.13 25.90
CA LEU A 152 -27.32 -9.99 25.94
C LEU A 152 -27.96 -10.83 27.05
N GLY A 153 -27.15 -11.51 27.87
CA GLY A 153 -27.58 -12.57 28.77
C GLY A 153 -27.81 -13.88 28.02
N ASN A 154 -28.29 -14.91 28.73
CA ASN A 154 -28.71 -16.23 28.20
C ASN A 154 -27.73 -16.93 27.23
N GLY A 155 -26.44 -16.59 27.27
CA GLY A 155 -25.41 -17.14 26.38
C GLY A 155 -25.35 -16.47 25.00
N GLN A 156 -26.09 -15.38 24.77
CA GLN A 156 -26.08 -14.62 23.52
C GLN A 156 -25.20 -13.37 23.61
N LYS A 157 -24.58 -13.02 22.50
CA LYS A 157 -23.78 -11.80 22.34
C LYS A 157 -24.18 -11.08 21.05
N ARG A 158 -24.08 -9.75 21.05
CA ARG A 158 -24.24 -8.91 19.86
C ARG A 158 -22.93 -8.20 19.56
N GLY A 159 -22.39 -8.39 18.36
CA GLY A 159 -21.31 -7.54 17.83
C GLY A 159 -21.90 -6.35 17.07
N VAL A 160 -21.31 -5.18 17.23
CA VAL A 160 -21.66 -3.95 16.51
C VAL A 160 -20.38 -3.34 15.95
N ASP A 161 -20.41 -3.03 14.66
CA ASP A 161 -19.41 -2.22 13.97
C ASP A 161 -20.15 -1.19 13.10
N THR A 162 -19.68 0.06 13.06
CA THR A 162 -20.41 1.16 12.42
C THR A 162 -19.74 1.63 11.13
N GLN A 163 -20.38 1.39 9.98
CA GLN A 163 -19.95 1.99 8.71
C GLN A 163 -20.49 3.43 8.58
N VAL A 164 -19.60 4.42 8.74
CA VAL A 164 -19.94 5.84 8.65
C VAL A 164 -18.96 6.59 7.74
N TYR A 165 -19.49 7.56 6.99
CA TYR A 165 -18.72 8.51 6.20
C TYR A 165 -19.42 9.86 6.20
N GLU A 166 -18.61 10.92 6.29
CA GLU A 166 -19.05 12.28 6.03
C GLU A 166 -18.70 12.71 4.60
N THR A 167 -19.46 13.67 4.07
CA THR A 167 -19.29 14.16 2.69
C THR A 167 -17.85 14.56 2.38
N TYR A 168 -17.17 15.28 3.30
CA TYR A 168 -15.82 15.76 3.08
C TYR A 168 -14.80 14.61 2.93
N GLU A 169 -15.03 13.47 3.59
CA GLU A 169 -14.16 12.29 3.53
C GLU A 169 -14.25 11.61 2.17
N ILE A 170 -15.45 11.57 1.59
CA ILE A 170 -15.70 11.02 0.26
C ILE A 170 -15.17 11.99 -0.81
N GLU A 171 -15.34 13.30 -0.63
CA GLU A 171 -14.83 14.28 -1.58
C GLU A 171 -13.29 14.28 -1.66
N ARG A 172 -12.59 14.25 -0.51
CA ARG A 172 -11.11 14.27 -0.51
C ARG A 172 -10.52 13.06 -1.24
N ILE A 173 -11.08 11.86 -1.05
CA ILE A 173 -10.60 10.65 -1.72
C ILE A 173 -11.00 10.61 -3.19
N GLY A 174 -12.20 11.10 -3.53
CA GLY A 174 -12.66 11.25 -4.91
C GLY A 174 -11.74 12.16 -5.73
N ARG A 175 -11.33 13.31 -5.16
CA ARG A 175 -10.35 14.23 -5.80
C ARG A 175 -9.03 13.53 -6.11
N VAL A 176 -8.50 12.76 -5.16
CA VAL A 176 -7.27 11.99 -5.37
C VAL A 176 -7.43 11.02 -6.55
N ALA A 177 -8.55 10.29 -6.61
CA ALA A 177 -8.81 9.35 -7.70
C ALA A 177 -8.94 10.05 -9.07
N PHE A 178 -9.68 11.15 -9.16
CA PHE A 178 -9.83 11.87 -10.43
C PHE A 178 -8.52 12.52 -10.90
N GLU A 179 -7.75 13.16 -10.01
CA GLU A 179 -6.45 13.74 -10.37
C GLU A 179 -5.42 12.68 -10.77
N LEU A 180 -5.49 11.47 -10.20
CA LEU A 180 -4.68 10.33 -10.63
C LEU A 180 -5.11 9.83 -12.01
N ALA A 181 -6.42 9.69 -12.25
CA ALA A 181 -6.94 9.22 -13.52
C ALA A 181 -6.54 10.14 -14.69
N ARG A 182 -6.53 11.47 -14.50
CA ARG A 182 -6.04 12.45 -15.49
C ARG A 182 -4.60 12.20 -15.94
N LYS A 183 -3.77 11.56 -15.11
CA LYS A 183 -2.37 11.22 -15.42
C LYS A 183 -2.22 9.80 -15.96
N ARG A 184 -3.34 9.09 -16.15
CA ARG A 184 -3.43 7.69 -16.59
C ARG A 184 -4.38 7.61 -17.79
N ASN A 185 -5.23 6.59 -17.87
CA ASN A 185 -6.16 6.38 -18.99
C ASN A 185 -7.47 7.17 -18.84
N ASN A 186 -7.49 8.17 -17.97
CA ASN A 186 -8.58 9.13 -17.77
C ASN A 186 -9.94 8.48 -17.45
N LYS A 187 -9.90 7.38 -16.68
CA LYS A 187 -11.10 6.64 -16.26
C LYS A 187 -11.09 6.32 -14.77
N VAL A 188 -12.21 6.61 -14.10
CA VAL A 188 -12.48 6.24 -12.70
C VAL A 188 -13.69 5.32 -12.63
N THR A 189 -13.53 4.18 -11.96
CA THR A 189 -14.63 3.34 -11.51
C THR A 189 -14.83 3.53 -10.01
N SER A 190 -15.94 4.15 -9.62
CA SER A 190 -16.35 4.27 -8.21
C SER A 190 -17.09 3.03 -7.76
N SER A 191 -16.62 2.41 -6.68
CA SER A 191 -17.16 1.17 -6.14
C SER A 191 -17.68 1.32 -4.71
N GLU A 192 -18.87 0.76 -4.46
CA GLU A 192 -19.59 0.85 -3.17
C GLU A 192 -20.79 -0.13 -3.16
N LYS A 193 -21.73 -0.03 -2.20
CA LYS A 193 -22.92 -0.90 -2.08
C LYS A 193 -24.26 -0.14 -1.92
N ALA A 194 -24.61 0.74 -2.85
CA ALA A 194 -25.69 1.74 -2.72
C ALA A 194 -27.08 1.12 -2.74
N ASN A 195 -27.20 -0.09 -3.29
CA ASN A 195 -28.47 -0.81 -3.32
C ASN A 195 -28.85 -1.40 -1.94
N VAL A 196 -27.95 -1.37 -0.95
CA VAL A 196 -28.18 -1.88 0.40
C VAL A 196 -27.81 -0.85 1.47
N MET A 197 -26.64 -0.23 1.34
CA MET A 197 -26.04 0.59 2.39
C MET A 197 -26.32 2.08 2.16
N LYS A 198 -26.82 2.78 3.19
CA LYS A 198 -27.02 4.24 3.15
C LYS A 198 -25.71 5.01 3.00
N SER A 199 -24.64 4.55 3.63
CA SER A 199 -23.28 5.08 3.41
C SER A 199 -22.80 4.88 1.97
N GLY A 200 -23.12 3.76 1.34
CA GLY A 200 -22.86 3.54 -0.09
C GLY A 200 -23.68 4.47 -0.99
N LEU A 201 -24.97 4.68 -0.68
CA LEU A 201 -25.79 5.65 -1.41
C LEU A 201 -25.21 7.06 -1.33
N LEU A 202 -24.83 7.52 -0.13
CA LEU A 202 -24.16 8.81 0.06
C LEU A 202 -22.85 8.87 -0.72
N TRP A 203 -22.03 7.82 -0.68
CA TRP A 203 -20.79 7.74 -1.46
C TRP A 203 -21.04 7.98 -2.95
N ARG A 204 -22.01 7.27 -3.53
CA ARG A 204 -22.37 7.40 -4.94
C ARG A 204 -22.84 8.81 -5.28
N GLU A 205 -23.69 9.41 -4.45
CA GLU A 205 -24.18 10.78 -4.64
C GLU A 205 -23.06 11.81 -4.61
N VAL A 206 -22.16 11.72 -3.61
CA VAL A 206 -21.06 12.66 -3.44
C VAL A 206 -20.04 12.55 -4.57
N ILE A 207 -19.63 11.34 -4.97
CA ILE A 207 -18.70 11.15 -6.09
C ILE A 207 -19.31 11.64 -7.40
N THR A 208 -20.59 11.37 -7.64
CA THR A 208 -21.31 11.88 -8.83
C THR A 208 -21.35 13.41 -8.84
N ALA A 209 -21.64 14.03 -7.69
CA ALA A 209 -21.72 15.48 -7.58
C ALA A 209 -20.35 16.14 -7.76
N LEU A 210 -19.30 15.58 -7.14
CA LEU A 210 -17.92 16.03 -7.30
C LEU A 210 -17.48 15.97 -8.77
N HIS A 211 -17.74 14.84 -9.44
CA HIS A 211 -17.44 14.65 -10.85
C HIS A 211 -18.05 15.74 -11.74
N LYS A 212 -19.36 15.97 -11.60
CA LYS A 212 -20.08 16.99 -12.38
C LYS A 212 -19.54 18.40 -12.18
N ARG A 213 -19.11 18.72 -10.97
CA ARG A 213 -18.64 20.08 -10.64
C ARG A 213 -17.22 20.34 -11.13
N GLU A 214 -16.34 19.34 -11.10
CA GLU A 214 -14.88 19.59 -11.14
C GLU A 214 -14.08 18.66 -12.05
N TYR A 215 -14.65 17.52 -12.45
CA TYR A 215 -13.94 16.44 -13.15
C TYR A 215 -14.75 15.88 -14.33
N ALA A 216 -15.57 16.72 -14.97
CA ALA A 216 -16.41 16.32 -16.09
C ALA A 216 -15.60 15.84 -17.33
N ASP A 217 -14.29 16.13 -17.36
CA ASP A 217 -13.32 15.65 -18.33
C ASP A 217 -12.86 14.20 -18.11
N VAL A 218 -13.11 13.61 -16.94
CA VAL A 218 -12.74 12.21 -16.61
C VAL A 218 -13.93 11.28 -16.85
N GLN A 219 -13.71 10.11 -17.46
CA GLN A 219 -14.76 9.09 -17.57
C GLN A 219 -15.08 8.53 -16.18
N LEU A 220 -16.33 8.63 -15.74
CA LEU A 220 -16.81 8.06 -14.48
C LEU A 220 -17.78 6.90 -14.74
N GLU A 221 -17.52 5.77 -14.10
CA GLU A 221 -18.44 4.64 -14.01
C GLU A 221 -18.71 4.28 -12.54
N HIS A 222 -19.92 3.80 -12.24
CA HIS A 222 -20.25 3.22 -10.93
C HIS A 222 -20.43 1.72 -11.06
N MET A 223 -19.84 0.97 -10.13
CA MET A 223 -19.99 -0.48 -10.04
C MET A 223 -20.23 -0.88 -8.59
N LEU A 224 -21.08 -1.87 -8.34
CA LEU A 224 -21.23 -2.40 -6.98
C LEU A 224 -20.01 -3.23 -6.59
N ALA A 225 -19.60 -3.21 -5.33
CA ALA A 225 -18.36 -3.85 -4.87
C ALA A 225 -18.30 -5.36 -5.16
N ASP A 226 -19.42 -6.07 -5.06
CA ASP A 226 -19.53 -7.49 -5.43
C ASP A 226 -19.37 -7.71 -6.94
N ALA A 227 -20.02 -6.87 -7.75
CA ALA A 227 -19.85 -6.92 -9.20
C ALA A 227 -18.41 -6.58 -9.60
N LEU A 228 -17.77 -5.62 -8.93
CA LEU A 228 -16.37 -5.28 -9.17
C LEU A 228 -15.46 -6.46 -8.86
N GLY A 229 -15.66 -7.13 -7.73
CA GLY A 229 -14.92 -8.36 -7.38
C GLY A 229 -15.00 -9.42 -8.48
N MET A 230 -16.19 -9.64 -9.06
CA MET A 230 -16.34 -10.55 -10.20
C MET A 230 -15.61 -10.05 -11.46
N GLN A 231 -15.66 -8.74 -11.74
CA GLN A 231 -15.02 -8.15 -12.92
C GLN A 231 -13.49 -8.15 -12.84
N LEU A 232 -12.90 -8.02 -11.64
CA LEU A 232 -11.46 -8.21 -11.44
C LEU A 232 -10.99 -9.60 -11.86
N VAL A 233 -11.81 -10.63 -11.68
CA VAL A 233 -11.47 -11.99 -12.14
C VAL A 233 -11.76 -12.17 -13.63
N ARG A 234 -12.90 -11.66 -14.10
CA ARG A 234 -13.40 -11.90 -15.47
C ARG A 234 -12.68 -11.09 -16.54
N TRP A 235 -12.48 -9.79 -16.30
CA TRP A 235 -11.92 -8.85 -17.27
C TRP A 235 -11.25 -7.66 -16.55
N PRO A 236 -10.12 -7.89 -15.85
CA PRO A 236 -9.51 -6.85 -15.01
C PRO A 236 -8.98 -5.65 -15.80
N LYS A 237 -8.55 -5.85 -17.04
CA LYS A 237 -8.01 -4.79 -17.93
C LYS A 237 -9.01 -3.68 -18.31
N GLN A 238 -10.28 -3.79 -17.90
CA GLN A 238 -11.27 -2.73 -18.12
C GLN A 238 -11.12 -1.54 -17.15
N PHE A 239 -10.36 -1.72 -16.07
CA PHE A 239 -10.17 -0.74 -15.02
C PHE A 239 -8.88 0.06 -15.22
N ASP A 240 -8.94 1.35 -14.89
CA ASP A 240 -7.78 2.24 -14.79
C ASP A 240 -7.59 2.64 -13.33
N VAL A 241 -8.43 3.54 -12.83
CA VAL A 241 -8.47 3.92 -11.41
C VAL A 241 -9.77 3.42 -10.78
N ILE A 242 -9.67 2.70 -9.68
CA ILE A 242 -10.82 2.31 -8.86
C ILE A 242 -10.80 3.14 -7.58
N VAL A 243 -11.92 3.75 -7.20
CA VAL A 243 -12.06 4.46 -5.92
C VAL A 243 -13.16 3.84 -5.08
N THR A 244 -12.88 3.58 -3.81
CA THR A 244 -13.80 2.84 -2.93
C THR A 244 -13.53 3.13 -1.45
N ASP A 245 -14.47 2.75 -0.60
CA ASP A 245 -14.35 2.87 0.85
C ASP A 245 -13.28 1.96 1.46
N ASN A 246 -13.10 2.06 2.79
CA ASN A 246 -12.05 1.34 3.50
C ASN A 246 -12.17 -0.19 3.44
N LEU A 247 -13.35 -0.74 3.75
CA LEU A 247 -13.55 -2.20 3.80
C LEU A 247 -13.50 -2.83 2.41
N PHE A 248 -14.21 -2.27 1.44
CA PHE A 248 -14.20 -2.78 0.08
C PHE A 248 -12.84 -2.55 -0.57
N GLY A 249 -12.19 -1.41 -0.29
CA GLY A 249 -10.83 -1.14 -0.75
C GLY A 249 -9.83 -2.17 -0.25
N ASP A 250 -9.93 -2.59 1.01
CA ASP A 250 -9.10 -3.67 1.56
C ASP A 250 -9.23 -4.93 0.71
N MET A 251 -10.45 -5.50 0.68
CA MET A 251 -10.70 -6.77 0.00
C MET A 251 -10.42 -6.71 -1.50
N LEU A 252 -10.89 -5.66 -2.21
CA LEU A 252 -10.73 -5.54 -3.65
C LEU A 252 -9.26 -5.34 -4.04
N SER A 253 -8.49 -4.62 -3.21
CA SER A 253 -7.07 -4.46 -3.46
C SER A 253 -6.29 -5.74 -3.25
N ASP A 254 -6.65 -6.57 -2.28
CA ASP A 254 -6.03 -7.90 -2.09
C ASP A 254 -6.43 -8.86 -3.22
N VAL A 255 -7.66 -8.78 -3.74
CA VAL A 255 -8.06 -9.53 -4.93
C VAL A 255 -7.26 -9.09 -6.15
N ALA A 256 -7.18 -7.79 -6.42
CA ALA A 256 -6.41 -7.23 -7.54
C ALA A 256 -4.93 -7.59 -7.44
N SER A 257 -4.42 -7.62 -6.21
CA SER A 257 -3.06 -8.04 -5.89
C SER A 257 -2.79 -9.48 -6.32
N MET A 258 -3.71 -10.40 -6.03
CA MET A 258 -3.54 -11.80 -6.40
C MET A 258 -3.65 -12.04 -7.91
N LEU A 259 -4.28 -11.14 -8.68
CA LEU A 259 -4.32 -11.23 -10.14
C LEU A 259 -2.92 -11.19 -10.76
N THR A 260 -1.97 -10.47 -10.14
CA THR A 260 -0.61 -10.30 -10.67
C THR A 260 0.32 -11.47 -10.31
N GLY A 261 -0.15 -12.40 -9.47
CA GLY A 261 0.54 -13.65 -9.12
C GLY A 261 1.27 -13.65 -7.77
N SER A 262 1.58 -12.49 -7.17
CA SER A 262 2.16 -12.45 -5.83
C SER A 262 1.89 -11.15 -5.08
N LEU A 263 1.43 -11.27 -3.83
CA LEU A 263 1.37 -10.17 -2.86
C LEU A 263 2.75 -9.55 -2.58
N GLY A 264 3.82 -10.35 -2.71
CA GLY A 264 5.22 -9.94 -2.52
C GLY A 264 5.72 -8.88 -3.51
N MET A 265 4.92 -8.55 -4.52
CA MET A 265 5.27 -7.63 -5.61
C MET A 265 4.68 -6.23 -5.46
N LEU A 266 3.83 -6.01 -4.47
CA LEU A 266 2.90 -4.89 -4.50
C LEU A 266 3.26 -3.81 -3.49
N PRO A 267 3.76 -2.66 -3.97
CA PRO A 267 3.98 -1.52 -3.12
C PRO A 267 2.66 -0.81 -2.81
N SER A 268 2.67 0.03 -1.78
CA SER A 268 1.56 0.94 -1.53
C SER A 268 2.03 2.28 -0.98
N ALA A 269 1.18 3.30 -1.13
CA ALA A 269 1.37 4.61 -0.55
C ALA A 269 0.11 5.07 0.17
N SER A 270 0.25 5.50 1.42
CA SER A 270 -0.81 6.10 2.22
C SER A 270 -0.51 7.59 2.34
N LEU A 271 -1.33 8.42 1.70
CA LEU A 271 -1.11 9.85 1.53
C LEU A 271 -2.11 10.67 2.33
N GLY A 272 -1.61 11.69 3.02
CA GLY A 272 -2.42 12.73 3.64
C GLY A 272 -2.77 13.86 2.67
N ALA A 273 -3.46 14.88 3.21
CA ALA A 273 -3.77 16.09 2.46
C ALA A 273 -2.48 16.84 2.12
N ALA A 274 -2.46 17.44 0.93
CA ALA A 274 -1.39 18.36 0.56
C ALA A 274 -1.58 19.70 1.30
N ASP A 275 -0.49 20.25 1.82
CA ASP A 275 -0.42 21.61 2.32
C ASP A 275 -0.32 22.63 1.16
N SER A 276 -0.25 23.92 1.50
CA SER A 276 -0.16 25.00 0.51
C SER A 276 1.10 24.96 -0.36
N ASN A 277 2.13 24.21 0.06
CA ASN A 277 3.38 24.04 -0.68
C ASN A 277 3.38 22.72 -1.49
N GLY A 278 2.28 21.98 -1.49
CA GLY A 278 2.15 20.68 -2.15
C GLY A 278 2.80 19.52 -1.39
N GLN A 279 3.34 19.76 -0.20
CA GLN A 279 3.89 18.72 0.66
C GLN A 279 2.77 18.02 1.41
N ARG A 280 2.97 16.76 1.79
CA ARG A 280 1.97 15.98 2.54
C ARG A 280 2.66 15.00 3.46
N LYS A 281 1.97 14.62 4.53
CA LYS A 281 2.34 13.42 5.27
C LYS A 281 2.09 12.20 4.39
N ALA A 282 3.02 11.26 4.43
CA ALA A 282 2.97 10.06 3.63
C ALA A 282 3.68 8.91 4.33
N MET A 283 3.11 7.72 4.16
CA MET A 283 3.71 6.45 4.56
C MET A 283 3.70 5.50 3.36
N TYR A 284 4.79 4.78 3.17
CA TYR A 284 4.97 3.82 2.09
C TYR A 284 5.23 2.46 2.70
N GLU A 285 4.52 1.44 2.23
CA GLU A 285 4.59 0.10 2.79
C GLU A 285 4.24 -0.96 1.74
N PRO A 286 4.89 -2.14 1.76
CA PRO A 286 4.41 -3.26 0.98
C PRO A 286 3.04 -3.72 1.49
N VAL A 287 2.23 -4.33 0.60
CA VAL A 287 0.90 -4.82 0.97
C VAL A 287 0.96 -6.13 1.75
N HIS A 288 2.01 -6.95 1.56
CA HIS A 288 2.14 -8.24 2.23
C HIS A 288 2.35 -8.11 3.75
N GLY A 289 1.94 -9.13 4.50
CA GLY A 289 2.16 -9.20 5.95
C GLY A 289 3.61 -9.51 6.35
N SER A 290 3.82 -9.75 7.64
CA SER A 290 5.16 -10.00 8.23
C SER A 290 5.77 -11.37 7.95
N ALA A 291 5.00 -12.32 7.39
CA ALA A 291 5.45 -13.67 7.02
C ALA A 291 6.39 -14.33 8.07
N PRO A 292 5.91 -14.50 9.32
CA PRO A 292 6.74 -14.91 10.46
C PRO A 292 7.33 -16.33 10.31
N ASP A 293 6.73 -17.16 9.46
CA ASP A 293 7.18 -18.50 9.11
C ASP A 293 8.48 -18.51 8.29
N ILE A 294 8.80 -17.43 7.58
CA ILE A 294 10.02 -17.29 6.77
C ILE A 294 11.01 -16.22 7.29
N ALA A 295 10.65 -15.52 8.37
CA ALA A 295 11.50 -14.49 8.97
C ALA A 295 12.91 -15.00 9.29
N GLY A 296 13.93 -14.26 8.84
CA GLY A 296 15.34 -14.57 9.12
C GLY A 296 15.92 -15.72 8.27
N LYS A 297 15.15 -16.28 7.33
CA LYS A 297 15.63 -17.31 6.40
C LYS A 297 16.26 -16.72 5.13
N GLY A 298 16.13 -15.41 4.91
CA GLY A 298 16.68 -14.74 3.73
C GLY A 298 16.01 -15.16 2.42
N VAL A 299 14.72 -15.51 2.49
CA VAL A 299 13.91 -15.93 1.33
C VAL A 299 12.74 -14.99 1.03
N ALA A 300 12.58 -13.91 1.80
CA ALA A 300 11.54 -12.93 1.53
C ALA A 300 11.78 -12.17 0.22
N ASN A 301 10.70 -11.70 -0.39
CA ASN A 301 10.75 -10.87 -1.58
C ASN A 301 10.90 -9.40 -1.21
N PRO A 302 12.03 -8.72 -1.52
CA PRO A 302 12.19 -7.30 -1.19
C PRO A 302 11.53 -6.36 -2.21
N ILE A 303 10.96 -6.87 -3.31
CA ILE A 303 10.50 -6.03 -4.43
C ILE A 303 9.39 -5.08 -4.00
N ALA A 304 8.38 -5.52 -3.25
CA ALA A 304 7.32 -4.63 -2.78
C ALA A 304 7.84 -3.48 -1.90
N MET A 305 8.83 -3.76 -1.05
CA MET A 305 9.46 -2.75 -0.19
C MET A 305 10.26 -1.73 -1.03
N ILE A 306 11.04 -2.21 -2.01
CA ILE A 306 11.79 -1.34 -2.93
C ILE A 306 10.83 -0.55 -3.84
N GLY A 307 9.74 -1.14 -4.29
CA GLY A 307 8.69 -0.45 -5.04
C GLY A 307 8.01 0.63 -4.21
N SER A 308 7.81 0.39 -2.91
CA SER A 308 7.24 1.37 -1.98
C SER A 308 8.19 2.55 -1.79
N LEU A 309 9.50 2.29 -1.72
CA LEU A 309 10.51 3.34 -1.80
C LEU A 309 10.44 4.11 -3.14
N GLY A 310 10.23 3.43 -4.27
CA GLY A 310 9.99 4.07 -5.57
C GLY A 310 8.77 5.00 -5.54
N MET A 311 7.68 4.61 -4.89
CA MET A 311 6.53 5.48 -4.64
C MET A 311 6.91 6.70 -3.78
N ALA A 312 7.76 6.53 -2.76
CA ALA A 312 8.27 7.64 -1.95
C ALA A 312 9.08 8.65 -2.76
N MET A 313 9.93 8.17 -3.67
CA MET A 313 10.65 9.01 -4.63
C MET A 313 9.68 9.87 -5.44
N ARG A 314 8.57 9.28 -5.93
CA ARG A 314 7.59 9.98 -6.75
C ARG A 314 6.73 10.97 -5.95
N TYR A 315 6.14 10.53 -4.84
CA TYR A 315 5.03 11.24 -4.19
C TYR A 315 5.45 12.13 -3.01
N SER A 316 6.59 11.87 -2.37
CA SER A 316 7.11 12.69 -1.25
C SER A 316 8.33 13.51 -1.64
N PHE A 317 9.29 12.91 -2.37
CA PHE A 317 10.56 13.56 -2.64
C PHE A 317 10.61 14.32 -3.97
N ASN A 318 9.56 14.22 -4.80
CA ASN A 318 9.47 14.84 -6.12
C ASN A 318 10.66 14.45 -7.04
N LEU A 319 11.04 13.17 -7.01
CA LEU A 319 12.12 12.55 -7.79
C LEU A 319 11.54 11.52 -8.77
N PRO A 320 10.68 11.90 -9.74
CA PRO A 320 10.03 10.95 -10.63
C PRO A 320 11.02 10.12 -11.45
N LYS A 321 12.15 10.70 -11.89
CA LYS A 321 13.21 9.97 -12.61
C LYS A 321 13.82 8.85 -11.78
N ALA A 322 13.98 9.05 -10.46
CA ALA A 322 14.50 8.02 -9.58
C ALA A 322 13.45 6.91 -9.36
N ALA A 323 12.18 7.28 -9.24
CA ALA A 323 11.07 6.32 -9.20
C ALA A 323 11.01 5.46 -10.47
N ASP A 324 11.04 6.09 -11.64
CA ASP A 324 11.02 5.41 -12.95
C ASP A 324 12.21 4.45 -13.09
N ALA A 325 13.40 4.86 -12.64
CA ALA A 325 14.59 4.03 -12.68
C ALA A 325 14.51 2.82 -11.73
N ILE A 326 13.91 2.96 -10.55
CA ILE A 326 13.66 1.84 -9.63
C ILE A 326 12.70 0.83 -10.26
N GLU A 327 11.59 1.30 -10.83
CA GLU A 327 10.60 0.45 -11.51
C GLU A 327 11.22 -0.29 -12.70
N ALA A 328 11.98 0.42 -13.54
CA ALA A 328 12.71 -0.16 -14.66
C ALA A 328 13.76 -1.19 -14.20
N ALA A 329 14.45 -0.94 -13.08
CA ALA A 329 15.41 -1.89 -12.51
C ALA A 329 14.73 -3.19 -12.05
N ILE A 330 13.59 -3.09 -11.35
CA ILE A 330 12.77 -4.24 -10.96
C ILE A 330 12.35 -5.03 -12.20
N SER A 331 11.76 -4.35 -13.19
CA SER A 331 11.33 -4.97 -14.44
C SER A 331 12.49 -5.68 -15.17
N ALA A 332 13.67 -5.06 -15.23
CA ALA A 332 14.85 -5.64 -15.88
C ALA A 332 15.37 -6.90 -15.17
N VAL A 333 15.36 -6.93 -13.83
CA VAL A 333 15.74 -8.11 -13.04
C VAL A 333 14.76 -9.26 -13.26
N LEU A 334 13.45 -8.97 -13.28
CA LEU A 334 12.44 -9.98 -13.56
C LEU A 334 12.54 -10.51 -15.00
N ALA A 335 12.85 -9.65 -15.98
CA ALA A 335 13.09 -10.07 -17.36
C ALA A 335 14.30 -11.00 -17.51
N GLN A 336 15.27 -10.96 -16.59
CA GLN A 336 16.41 -11.88 -16.54
C GLN A 336 16.07 -13.24 -15.92
N GLY A 337 14.81 -13.47 -15.54
CA GLY A 337 14.37 -14.74 -14.96
C GLY A 337 14.68 -14.90 -13.46
N MET A 338 15.20 -13.87 -12.79
CA MET A 338 15.45 -13.92 -11.34
C MET A 338 14.12 -13.91 -10.58
N ARG A 339 13.93 -14.85 -9.65
CA ARG A 339 12.70 -15.00 -8.85
C ARG A 339 13.05 -15.30 -7.40
N THR A 340 12.40 -14.65 -6.44
CA THR A 340 12.37 -15.11 -5.04
C THR A 340 11.40 -16.29 -4.89
N ALA A 341 11.37 -16.91 -3.71
CA ALA A 341 10.63 -18.15 -3.49
C ALA A 341 9.12 -18.04 -3.81
N ASP A 342 8.50 -16.90 -3.51
CA ASP A 342 7.08 -16.60 -3.71
C ASP A 342 6.68 -16.47 -5.20
N ILE A 343 7.59 -15.99 -6.05
CA ILE A 343 7.36 -15.79 -7.50
C ILE A 343 8.12 -16.79 -8.38
N LYS A 344 8.65 -17.87 -7.79
CA LYS A 344 9.48 -18.86 -8.50
C LYS A 344 8.77 -19.43 -9.73
N GLY A 345 7.48 -19.76 -9.62
CA GLY A 345 6.74 -20.47 -10.66
C GLY A 345 7.50 -21.73 -11.09
N GLU A 346 7.71 -21.89 -12.40
CA GLU A 346 8.48 -23.00 -12.98
C GLU A 346 10.00 -22.76 -13.07
N ALA A 347 10.50 -21.61 -12.58
CA ALA A 347 11.94 -21.33 -12.62
C ALA A 347 12.72 -22.42 -11.87
N ALA A 348 13.87 -22.84 -12.41
CA ALA A 348 14.65 -23.93 -11.82
C ALA A 348 15.09 -23.63 -10.37
N GLN A 349 15.48 -22.38 -10.12
CA GLN A 349 15.99 -21.92 -8.82
C GLN A 349 15.37 -20.58 -8.44
N SER A 350 15.24 -20.36 -7.14
CA SER A 350 14.92 -19.06 -6.57
C SER A 350 16.20 -18.41 -6.00
N VAL A 351 16.22 -17.09 -5.96
CA VAL A 351 17.28 -16.29 -5.33
C VAL A 351 16.85 -15.87 -3.91
N SER A 352 17.83 -15.57 -3.07
CA SER A 352 17.63 -15.00 -1.73
C SER A 352 17.17 -13.55 -1.76
N THR A 353 16.69 -13.05 -0.62
CA THR A 353 16.32 -11.64 -0.39
C THR A 353 17.46 -10.70 -0.82
N SER A 354 18.69 -10.99 -0.39
CA SER A 354 19.87 -10.16 -0.65
C SER A 354 20.33 -10.22 -2.10
N GLU A 355 20.27 -11.40 -2.75
CA GLU A 355 20.60 -11.53 -4.17
C GLU A 355 19.64 -10.73 -5.04
N MET A 356 18.34 -10.75 -4.73
CA MET A 356 17.33 -9.95 -5.43
C MET A 356 17.61 -8.45 -5.29
N GLY A 357 17.82 -7.94 -4.07
CA GLY A 357 18.10 -6.52 -3.86
C GLY A 357 19.43 -6.07 -4.49
N ASN A 358 20.48 -6.90 -4.44
CA ASN A 358 21.76 -6.64 -5.12
C ASN A 358 21.59 -6.58 -6.65
N ALA A 359 20.76 -7.45 -7.23
CA ALA A 359 20.47 -7.44 -8.66
C ALA A 359 19.74 -6.15 -9.07
N ILE A 360 18.77 -5.70 -8.26
CA ILE A 360 18.04 -4.46 -8.51
C ILE A 360 18.98 -3.26 -8.46
N VAL A 361 19.83 -3.14 -7.44
CA VAL A 361 20.85 -2.07 -7.37
C VAL A 361 21.81 -2.13 -8.55
N THR A 362 22.17 -3.33 -9.03
CA THR A 362 23.04 -3.49 -10.20
C THR A 362 22.38 -3.00 -11.49
N GLN A 363 21.07 -3.23 -11.68
CA GLN A 363 20.37 -2.66 -12.83
C GLN A 363 20.18 -1.14 -12.68
N LEU A 364 19.87 -0.68 -11.47
CA LEU A 364 19.71 0.74 -11.17
C LEU A 364 21.01 1.53 -11.47
N LYS A 365 22.17 0.93 -11.17
CA LYS A 365 23.49 1.47 -11.57
C LYS A 365 23.64 1.68 -13.07
N LYS A 366 23.10 0.79 -13.90
CA LYS A 366 23.20 0.91 -15.37
C LYS A 366 22.23 1.97 -15.92
N LEU A 367 21.08 2.14 -15.26
CA LEU A 367 20.04 3.08 -15.67
C LEU A 367 20.34 4.54 -15.26
N LEU A 368 21.13 4.73 -14.21
CA LEU A 368 21.49 6.05 -13.66
C LEU A 368 22.97 6.41 -13.82
N ALA A 369 23.76 5.57 -14.51
CA ALA A 369 25.09 5.95 -15.02
C ALA A 369 24.93 6.77 -16.29
#